data_AF-A0A7S1M9N7-F1
#
_entry.id   AF-A0A7S1M9N7-F1
#
_cell.length_a   1.000
_cell.length_b   1.000
_cell.length_c   1.000
_cell.angle_alpha   90.00
_cell.angle_beta   90.00
_cell.angle_gamma   90.00
#
_symmetry.space_group_name_H-M   'P 1'
#
loop_
_entity.id
_entity.type
_entity.pdbx_description
1 polymer ?
#
loop_
_entity_poly.entity_id
_entity_poly.type
_entity_poly.pdbx_seq_one_letter_code
_entity_poly.pdbx_strand_id
1 'polypeptide(L)'
;CYVSGRNASSDGTCAKDCPLLTTAATCNGDARCMWDPAAATCKKTCSSIDSRPQCALEPELCYFNVKASACQMQCKYAHRTAAGCNANDNCQWDNATAACKPSCPRFTTTAICLSNDECEWVGEQCKPKCEQYTPDECVASGEGRCAVVTAGFNGDNSFSGSKCIKSCVASYTNGPACNADANCMWNAVSGLCTESCGRVAFQNQGSQQASVCNATAMCEYSQTLGCVQQCVSSYTDESSCNDNRACQWDSLRNKCGRRCGIATNQGDCTTNAMCQWRDDKCELQCPYAHRTPATCDASGTCVWDANAGQCMSSCSYPAEGACRKDTTCEFNGNASKCERKCSSACVNKACCETQPGCMFNGLDGQCRKACDKLTASECLSEPAMCVVDSRTQSCTMRCDAKFNNASTAAAACDKDAQCMYDSSSTTCKQTCGFYTEAGACQAQAMCKWDGKSS
;
A
#
# COMPACT_ATOMS: atom_id res chain seq x y z
N CYS A 1 49.16 -5.49 -53.72
CA CYS A 1 49.50 -4.94 -52.40
C CYS A 1 50.73 -5.60 -51.74
N TYR A 2 51.68 -6.17 -52.50
CA TYR A 2 52.70 -7.09 -51.97
C TYR A 2 54.09 -6.49 -51.68
N VAL A 3 54.25 -5.16 -51.66
CA VAL A 3 55.58 -4.53 -51.50
C VAL A 3 55.65 -3.47 -50.39
N SER A 4 54.66 -3.37 -49.49
CA SER A 4 54.76 -2.39 -48.37
C SER A 4 53.86 -2.67 -47.16
N GLY A 5 53.49 -3.92 -46.87
CA GLY A 5 52.77 -4.26 -45.62
C GLY A 5 51.29 -3.84 -45.56
N ARG A 6 50.63 -3.60 -46.71
CA ARG A 6 49.20 -3.23 -46.75
C ARG A 6 48.30 -4.47 -46.87
N ASN A 7 47.31 -4.58 -45.98
CA ASN A 7 46.23 -5.57 -46.11
C ASN A 7 45.25 -5.17 -47.24
N ALA A 8 44.88 -6.12 -48.08
CA ALA A 8 43.86 -5.93 -49.12
C ALA A 8 42.47 -5.83 -48.49
N SER A 9 41.68 -4.81 -48.86
CA SER A 9 40.25 -4.77 -48.54
C SER A 9 39.48 -5.73 -49.46
N SER A 10 38.24 -6.08 -49.10
CA SER A 10 37.34 -6.95 -49.88
C SER A 10 37.11 -6.49 -51.32
N ASP A 11 37.36 -5.21 -51.62
CA ASP A 11 37.10 -4.59 -52.93
C ASP A 11 38.38 -4.49 -53.79
N GLY A 12 39.47 -5.13 -53.39
CA GLY A 12 40.73 -5.16 -54.17
C GLY A 12 41.56 -3.86 -54.13
N THR A 13 41.05 -2.78 -53.53
CA THR A 13 41.81 -1.56 -53.28
C THR A 13 42.70 -1.71 -52.05
N CYS A 14 44.02 -1.46 -52.21
CA CYS A 14 44.97 -1.42 -51.10
C CYS A 14 44.68 -0.18 -50.26
N ALA A 15 43.89 -0.32 -49.20
CA ALA A 15 43.56 0.79 -48.35
C ALA A 15 44.80 1.20 -47.51
N LYS A 16 45.01 2.50 -47.33
CA LYS A 16 46.19 3.04 -46.62
C LYS A 16 46.13 2.60 -45.14
N ASP A 17 47.30 2.42 -44.53
CA ASP A 17 47.39 2.29 -43.08
C ASP A 17 46.93 3.61 -42.43
N CYS A 18 46.15 3.51 -41.34
CA CYS A 18 45.57 4.67 -40.66
C CYS A 18 46.59 5.78 -40.35
N PRO A 19 47.82 5.52 -39.88
CA PRO A 19 48.81 6.56 -39.62
C PRO A 19 49.19 7.44 -40.82
N LEU A 20 48.91 7.02 -42.06
CA LEU A 20 49.18 7.79 -43.27
C LEU A 20 48.06 8.80 -43.61
N LEU A 21 46.95 8.80 -42.86
CA LEU A 21 45.86 9.77 -43.01
C LEU A 21 46.12 10.95 -42.09
N THR A 22 46.43 12.10 -42.66
CA THR A 22 46.91 13.29 -41.92
C THR A 22 45.81 14.27 -41.50
N THR A 23 44.55 14.02 -41.85
CA THR A 23 43.42 14.91 -41.50
C THR A 23 42.30 14.14 -40.82
N ALA A 24 41.59 14.80 -39.90
CA ALA A 24 40.44 14.22 -39.23
C ALA A 24 39.34 13.76 -40.19
N ALA A 25 39.10 14.51 -41.28
CA ALA A 25 38.08 14.19 -42.27
C ALA A 25 38.42 12.91 -43.04
N THR A 26 39.66 12.77 -43.53
CA THR A 26 40.09 11.56 -44.25
C THR A 26 40.20 10.35 -43.32
N CYS A 27 40.60 10.55 -42.07
CA CYS A 27 40.69 9.49 -41.08
C CYS A 27 39.31 8.93 -40.71
N ASN A 28 38.35 9.80 -40.35
CA ASN A 28 37.00 9.39 -39.97
C ASN A 28 36.16 8.91 -41.16
N GLY A 29 36.61 9.15 -42.40
CA GLY A 29 35.99 8.61 -43.61
C GLY A 29 36.32 7.14 -43.89
N ASP A 30 37.39 6.58 -43.28
CA ASP A 30 37.73 5.16 -43.38
C ASP A 30 37.19 4.40 -42.16
N ALA A 31 36.32 3.42 -42.38
CA ALA A 31 35.68 2.65 -41.31
C ALA A 31 36.67 1.88 -40.41
N ARG A 32 37.93 1.71 -40.84
CA ARG A 32 38.98 1.00 -40.09
C ARG A 32 39.83 1.95 -39.26
N CYS A 33 39.61 3.26 -39.34
CA CYS A 33 40.44 4.26 -38.71
C CYS A 33 39.62 5.19 -37.79
N MET A 34 40.29 5.81 -36.84
CA MET A 34 39.71 6.83 -35.95
C MET A 34 40.73 7.94 -35.70
N TRP A 35 40.25 9.18 -35.63
CA TRP A 35 41.12 10.34 -35.41
C TRP A 35 41.35 10.58 -33.92
N ASP A 36 42.63 10.67 -33.51
CA ASP A 36 43.05 11.10 -32.17
C ASP A 36 43.28 12.63 -32.18
N PRO A 37 42.36 13.44 -31.61
CA PRO A 37 42.51 14.88 -31.61
C PRO A 37 43.64 15.37 -30.69
N ALA A 38 44.00 14.61 -29.65
CA ALA A 38 45.05 15.00 -28.71
C ALA A 38 46.44 14.82 -29.32
N ALA A 39 46.65 13.72 -30.06
CA ALA A 39 47.90 13.47 -30.76
C ALA A 39 47.94 14.04 -32.19
N ALA A 40 46.81 14.54 -32.72
CA ALA A 40 46.65 14.91 -34.13
C ALA A 40 47.10 13.80 -35.11
N THR A 41 46.79 12.55 -34.78
CA THR A 41 47.15 11.37 -35.58
C THR A 41 45.95 10.47 -35.83
N CYS A 42 45.99 9.74 -36.95
CA CYS A 42 44.97 8.76 -37.29
C CYS A 42 45.41 7.37 -36.83
N LYS A 43 44.58 6.71 -36.02
CA LYS A 43 44.84 5.38 -35.44
C LYS A 43 43.86 4.35 -36.00
N LYS A 44 44.13 3.06 -35.77
CA LYS A 44 43.18 1.99 -36.10
C LYS A 44 41.94 2.12 -35.23
N THR A 45 40.76 1.87 -35.78
CA THR A 45 39.50 1.88 -35.03
C THR A 45 39.54 0.84 -33.91
N CYS A 46 38.92 1.15 -32.77
CA CYS A 46 38.92 0.25 -31.62
C CYS A 46 38.33 -1.12 -31.94
N SER A 47 37.33 -1.22 -32.83
CA SER A 47 36.73 -2.50 -33.23
C SER A 47 37.68 -3.44 -33.97
N SER A 48 38.83 -2.95 -34.43
CA SER A 48 39.88 -3.77 -35.06
C SER A 48 40.94 -4.29 -34.07
N ILE A 49 40.82 -3.92 -32.79
CA ILE A 49 41.69 -4.38 -31.71
C ILE A 49 41.03 -5.58 -31.03
N ASP A 50 41.63 -6.75 -31.18
CA ASP A 50 41.07 -8.05 -30.78
C ASP A 50 41.47 -8.49 -29.36
N SER A 51 42.43 -7.80 -28.73
CA SER A 51 42.93 -8.17 -27.41
C SER A 51 42.74 -7.07 -26.36
N ARG A 52 42.37 -7.51 -25.15
CA ARG A 52 42.21 -6.62 -23.98
C ARG A 52 43.49 -5.82 -23.65
N PRO A 53 44.71 -6.41 -23.67
CA PRO A 53 45.93 -5.65 -23.40
C PRO A 53 46.20 -4.56 -24.43
N GLN A 54 45.97 -4.83 -25.72
CA GLN A 54 46.16 -3.81 -26.77
C GLN A 54 45.12 -2.70 -26.66
N CYS A 55 43.86 -3.02 -26.33
CA CYS A 55 42.83 -2.02 -26.12
C CYS A 55 43.19 -1.06 -24.96
N ALA A 56 43.85 -1.59 -23.92
CA ALA A 56 44.33 -0.81 -22.79
C ALA A 56 45.52 0.12 -23.11
N LEU A 57 46.21 -0.06 -24.25
CA LEU A 57 47.26 0.85 -24.72
C LEU A 57 46.70 2.17 -25.29
N GLU A 58 45.40 2.21 -25.61
CA GLU A 58 44.72 3.37 -26.16
C GLU A 58 43.63 3.88 -25.20
N PRO A 59 43.95 4.18 -23.93
CA PRO A 59 42.95 4.45 -22.88
C PRO A 59 42.17 5.73 -23.14
N GLU A 60 42.65 6.63 -23.99
CA GLU A 60 41.92 7.86 -24.33
C GLU A 60 40.82 7.62 -25.36
N LEU A 61 41.08 6.78 -26.37
CA LEU A 61 40.20 6.59 -27.53
C LEU A 61 39.35 5.33 -27.44
N CYS A 62 39.88 4.29 -26.80
CA CYS A 62 39.26 2.99 -26.73
C CYS A 62 38.95 2.58 -25.29
N TYR A 63 38.04 1.62 -25.17
CA TYR A 63 37.82 0.86 -23.94
C TYR A 63 37.45 -0.57 -24.28
N PHE A 64 37.80 -1.49 -23.39
CA PHE A 64 37.42 -2.89 -23.57
C PHE A 64 36.03 -3.13 -22.97
N ASN A 65 35.03 -3.41 -23.81
CA ASN A 65 33.70 -3.79 -23.37
C ASN A 65 33.71 -5.27 -23.00
N VAL A 66 33.73 -5.56 -21.70
CA VAL A 66 33.75 -6.93 -21.19
C VAL A 66 32.48 -7.72 -21.53
N LYS A 67 31.32 -7.07 -21.64
CA LYS A 67 30.05 -7.73 -22.03
C LYS A 67 30.08 -8.17 -23.48
N ALA A 68 30.57 -7.31 -24.37
CA ALA A 68 30.73 -7.62 -25.80
C ALA A 68 32.01 -8.42 -26.10
N SER A 69 32.92 -8.57 -25.12
CA SER A 69 34.28 -9.10 -25.29
C SER A 69 35.03 -8.45 -26.47
N ALA A 70 34.85 -7.15 -26.67
CA ALA A 70 35.39 -6.40 -27.80
C ALA A 70 35.91 -5.03 -27.38
N CYS A 71 36.94 -4.55 -28.08
CA CYS A 71 37.41 -3.17 -27.91
C CYS A 71 36.48 -2.21 -28.66
N GLN A 72 35.99 -1.19 -27.96
CA GLN A 72 35.03 -0.22 -28.48
C GLN A 72 35.57 1.19 -28.30
N MET A 73 35.12 2.10 -29.16
CA MET A 73 35.51 3.51 -29.09
C MET A 73 34.83 4.17 -27.89
N GLN A 74 35.55 5.05 -27.20
CA GLN A 74 34.98 5.83 -26.11
C GLN A 74 33.79 6.66 -26.59
N CYS A 75 32.78 6.76 -25.73
CA CYS A 75 31.52 7.46 -25.98
C CYS A 75 31.72 8.88 -26.55
N LYS A 76 32.66 9.65 -25.99
CA LYS A 76 33.00 11.03 -26.42
C LYS A 76 33.40 11.14 -27.90
N TYR A 77 33.93 10.06 -28.48
CA TYR A 77 34.34 10.02 -29.89
C TYR A 77 33.36 9.23 -30.77
N ALA A 78 32.68 8.23 -30.20
CA ALA A 78 31.72 7.41 -30.91
C ALA A 78 30.45 8.16 -31.29
N HIS A 79 29.99 9.09 -30.46
CA HIS A 79 28.74 9.82 -30.67
C HIS A 79 28.91 11.31 -30.41
N ARG A 80 28.45 12.12 -31.37
CA ARG A 80 28.51 13.60 -31.32
C ARG A 80 27.15 14.25 -31.04
N THR A 81 26.08 13.46 -31.03
CA THR A 81 24.72 13.93 -30.82
C THR A 81 24.08 13.16 -29.68
N ALA A 82 23.15 13.81 -28.97
CA ALA A 82 22.38 13.17 -27.90
C ALA A 82 21.67 11.89 -28.38
N ALA A 83 21.05 11.95 -29.57
CA ALA A 83 20.34 10.82 -30.15
C ALA A 83 21.26 9.61 -30.39
N GLY A 84 22.46 9.83 -30.95
CA GLY A 84 23.42 8.74 -31.18
C GLY A 84 23.98 8.19 -29.87
N CYS A 85 24.24 9.06 -28.90
CA CYS A 85 24.80 8.68 -27.61
C CYS A 85 23.82 7.82 -26.79
N ASN A 86 22.57 8.27 -26.67
CA ASN A 86 21.53 7.60 -25.89
C ASN A 86 20.99 6.33 -26.56
N ALA A 87 21.31 6.10 -27.85
CA ALA A 87 20.98 4.85 -28.55
C ALA A 87 21.95 3.70 -28.21
N ASN A 88 23.03 3.96 -27.47
CA ASN A 88 24.02 2.96 -27.08
C ASN A 88 24.00 2.74 -25.58
N ASP A 89 23.66 1.53 -25.13
CA ASP A 89 23.54 1.18 -23.70
C ASP A 89 24.80 1.44 -22.87
N ASN A 90 25.97 1.60 -23.50
CA ASN A 90 27.25 1.86 -22.82
C ASN A 90 27.61 3.35 -22.73
N CYS A 91 26.77 4.22 -23.29
CA CYS A 91 26.98 5.66 -23.37
C CYS A 91 25.74 6.42 -22.89
N GLN A 92 25.95 7.60 -22.34
CA GLN A 92 24.88 8.50 -21.94
C GLN A 92 25.26 9.94 -22.28
N TRP A 93 24.29 10.70 -22.79
CA TRP A 93 24.52 12.10 -23.13
C TRP A 93 24.49 12.97 -21.87
N ASP A 94 25.53 13.77 -21.70
CA ASP A 94 25.61 14.77 -20.64
C ASP A 94 25.17 16.14 -21.19
N ASN A 95 24.00 16.61 -20.75
CA ASN A 95 23.49 17.91 -21.17
C ASN A 95 24.29 19.09 -20.61
N ALA A 96 24.97 18.95 -19.46
CA ALA A 96 25.74 20.03 -18.86
C ALA A 96 27.04 20.30 -19.64
N THR A 97 27.69 19.24 -20.13
CA THR A 97 28.94 19.34 -20.90
C THR A 97 28.73 19.25 -22.42
N ALA A 98 27.50 18.99 -22.87
CA ALA A 98 27.16 18.71 -24.27
C ALA A 98 28.06 17.63 -24.90
N ALA A 99 28.36 16.59 -24.13
CA ALA A 99 29.28 15.53 -24.51
C ALA A 99 28.72 14.14 -24.16
N CYS A 100 29.15 13.14 -24.94
CA CYS A 100 28.78 11.75 -24.69
C CYS A 100 29.76 11.11 -23.70
N LYS A 101 29.29 10.57 -22.58
CA LYS A 101 30.11 9.94 -21.53
C LYS A 101 29.75 8.46 -21.34
N PRO A 102 30.58 7.65 -20.66
CA PRO A 102 30.24 6.27 -20.32
C PRO A 102 28.95 6.21 -19.47
N SER A 103 28.04 5.29 -19.79
CA SER A 103 26.87 5.04 -18.94
C SER A 103 27.23 4.15 -17.74
N CYS A 104 26.47 4.22 -16.65
CA CYS A 104 26.72 3.40 -15.47
C CYS A 104 26.73 1.88 -15.76
N PRO A 105 25.82 1.30 -16.59
CA PRO A 105 25.82 -0.13 -16.90
C PRO A 105 27.10 -0.66 -17.56
N ARG A 106 28.00 0.22 -18.02
CA ARG A 106 29.32 -0.11 -18.55
C ARG A 106 30.32 -0.49 -17.44
N PHE A 107 30.14 0.00 -16.22
CA PHE A 107 31.04 -0.30 -15.10
C PHE A 107 30.69 -1.64 -14.48
N THR A 108 31.60 -2.60 -14.56
CA THR A 108 31.36 -3.99 -14.13
C THR A 108 31.97 -4.34 -12.78
N THR A 109 32.53 -3.35 -12.07
CA THR A 109 33.04 -3.54 -10.73
C THR A 109 32.50 -2.46 -9.81
N THR A 110 32.28 -2.82 -8.55
CA THR A 110 31.82 -1.90 -7.51
C THR A 110 32.75 -0.70 -7.38
N ALA A 111 34.07 -0.91 -7.40
CA ALA A 111 35.04 0.17 -7.25
C ALA A 111 34.95 1.22 -8.37
N ILE A 112 34.82 0.80 -9.63
CA ILE A 112 34.71 1.74 -10.77
C ILE A 112 33.33 2.38 -10.80
N CYS A 113 32.29 1.64 -10.42
CA CYS A 113 30.95 2.21 -10.32
C CYS A 113 30.90 3.35 -9.29
N LEU A 114 31.41 3.10 -8.08
CA LEU A 114 31.39 4.06 -6.97
C LEU A 114 32.39 5.21 -7.14
N SER A 115 33.35 5.12 -8.07
CA SER A 115 34.18 6.27 -8.44
C SER A 115 33.46 7.28 -9.32
N ASN A 116 32.30 6.93 -9.89
CA ASN A 116 31.45 7.83 -10.66
C ASN A 116 30.31 8.32 -9.76
N ASP A 117 30.26 9.63 -9.55
CA ASP A 117 29.30 10.30 -8.67
C ASP A 117 27.85 10.19 -9.13
N GLU A 118 27.61 9.92 -10.41
CA GLU A 118 26.28 9.71 -11.00
C GLU A 118 25.79 8.25 -10.93
N CYS A 119 26.63 7.32 -10.46
CA CYS A 119 26.32 5.89 -10.45
C CYS A 119 26.22 5.32 -9.03
N GLU A 120 25.45 4.24 -8.89
CA GLU A 120 25.44 3.40 -7.70
C GLU A 120 25.47 1.91 -8.06
N TRP A 121 26.02 1.10 -7.16
CA TRP A 121 26.12 -0.35 -7.33
C TRP A 121 24.91 -1.04 -6.68
N VAL A 122 24.08 -1.71 -7.48
CA VAL A 122 22.81 -2.31 -7.06
C VAL A 122 22.66 -3.70 -7.67
N GLY A 123 22.49 -4.73 -6.84
CA GLY A 123 22.22 -6.10 -7.32
C GLY A 123 23.25 -6.61 -8.33
N GLU A 124 24.55 -6.38 -8.06
CA GLU A 124 25.69 -6.74 -8.93
C GLU A 124 25.82 -5.95 -10.25
N GLN A 125 25.01 -4.90 -10.43
CA GLN A 125 25.08 -4.04 -11.59
C GLN A 125 25.32 -2.59 -11.19
N CYS A 126 26.09 -1.88 -11.99
CA CYS A 126 26.21 -0.43 -11.85
C CYS A 126 25.06 0.25 -12.58
N LYS A 127 24.28 1.07 -11.88
CA LYS A 127 23.11 1.78 -12.41
C LYS A 127 23.23 3.28 -12.16
N PRO A 128 22.60 4.14 -12.99
CA PRO A 128 22.50 5.56 -12.69
C PRO A 128 21.78 5.75 -11.35
N LYS A 129 22.25 6.67 -10.50
CA LYS A 129 21.52 7.07 -9.30
C LYS A 129 20.14 7.61 -9.68
N CYS A 130 19.17 7.44 -8.80
CA CYS A 130 17.79 7.82 -9.09
C CYS A 130 17.65 9.30 -9.48
N GLU A 131 18.47 10.19 -8.90
CA GLU A 131 18.48 11.62 -9.19
C GLU A 131 18.87 11.96 -10.63
N GLN A 132 19.45 11.01 -11.37
CA GLN A 132 19.80 11.15 -12.78
C GLN A 132 18.64 10.86 -13.73
N TYR A 133 17.56 10.23 -13.23
CA TYR A 133 16.41 9.91 -14.06
C TYR A 133 15.45 11.09 -14.18
N THR A 134 14.92 11.25 -15.39
CA THR A 134 13.69 12.01 -15.60
C THR A 134 12.52 11.34 -14.86
N PRO A 135 11.43 12.06 -14.55
CA PRO A 135 10.25 11.47 -13.92
C PRO A 135 9.70 10.25 -14.67
N ASP A 136 9.71 10.26 -16.00
CA ASP A 136 9.21 9.15 -16.82
C ASP A 136 10.14 7.91 -16.73
N GLU A 137 11.46 8.12 -16.78
CA GLU A 137 12.45 7.05 -16.59
C GLU A 137 12.39 6.48 -15.16
N CYS A 138 12.09 7.32 -14.17
CA CYS A 138 11.96 6.92 -12.78
C CYS A 138 10.84 5.88 -12.61
N VAL A 139 9.67 6.14 -13.21
CA VAL A 139 8.52 5.22 -13.21
C VAL A 139 8.84 3.96 -14.01
N ALA A 140 9.51 4.10 -15.17
CA ALA A 140 9.89 2.97 -16.01
C ALA A 140 10.96 2.07 -15.40
N SER A 141 11.72 2.55 -14.40
CA SER A 141 12.79 1.78 -13.76
C SER A 141 12.31 0.49 -13.09
N GLY A 142 11.01 0.36 -12.77
CA GLY A 142 10.30 -0.90 -12.49
C GLY A 142 10.75 -1.72 -11.27
N GLU A 143 11.90 -1.43 -10.69
CA GLU A 143 12.56 -2.25 -9.67
C GLU A 143 12.22 -1.82 -8.24
N GLY A 144 11.32 -0.85 -8.06
CA GLY A 144 11.04 -0.27 -6.74
C GLY A 144 12.24 0.43 -6.11
N ARG A 145 13.32 0.69 -6.87
CA ARG A 145 14.54 1.37 -6.42
C ARG A 145 14.36 2.87 -6.33
N CYS A 146 13.62 3.44 -7.26
CA CYS A 146 13.43 4.87 -7.39
C CYS A 146 11.96 5.24 -7.26
N ALA A 147 11.69 6.46 -6.81
CA ALA A 147 10.36 7.01 -6.64
C ALA A 147 10.32 8.47 -7.08
N VAL A 148 9.21 8.88 -7.70
CA VAL A 148 9.01 10.28 -8.11
C VAL A 148 8.51 11.09 -6.93
N VAL A 149 9.10 12.27 -6.71
CA VAL A 149 8.68 13.26 -5.71
C VAL A 149 8.38 14.57 -6.40
N THR A 150 7.24 15.17 -6.05
CA THR A 150 6.80 16.47 -6.58
C THR A 150 7.28 17.60 -5.67
N ALA A 151 7.68 18.72 -6.27
CA ALA A 151 8.14 19.93 -5.58
C ALA A 151 7.10 20.47 -4.59
N GLY A 152 7.58 21.08 -3.51
CA GLY A 152 6.75 21.71 -2.48
C GLY A 152 6.34 20.77 -1.33
N PHE A 153 6.58 19.47 -1.45
CA PHE A 153 6.37 18.56 -0.31
C PHE A 153 7.39 18.85 0.80
N ASN A 154 6.93 18.94 2.06
CA ASN A 154 7.71 19.41 3.23
C ASN A 154 8.36 20.79 3.09
N GLY A 155 7.83 21.64 2.20
CA GLY A 155 8.43 22.95 1.93
C GLY A 155 9.77 22.87 1.20
N ASP A 156 10.15 21.70 0.66
CA ASP A 156 11.28 21.58 -0.24
C ASP A 156 10.92 22.23 -1.59
N ASN A 157 11.21 23.52 -1.68
CA ASN A 157 11.11 24.33 -2.89
C ASN A 157 12.46 24.41 -3.62
N SER A 158 13.42 23.52 -3.32
CA SER A 158 14.74 23.52 -3.97
C SER A 158 14.69 23.19 -5.46
N PHE A 159 13.54 22.74 -5.97
CA PHE A 159 13.32 22.42 -7.38
C PHE A 159 11.90 22.79 -7.81
N SER A 160 11.71 23.00 -9.11
CA SER A 160 10.39 23.14 -9.74
C SER A 160 10.03 21.85 -10.46
N GLY A 161 8.79 21.35 -10.30
CA GLY A 161 8.31 20.14 -10.98
C GLY A 161 8.48 18.86 -10.16
N SER A 162 8.77 17.74 -10.82
CA SER A 162 9.00 16.44 -10.17
C SER A 162 10.46 16.01 -10.32
N LYS A 163 11.05 15.41 -9.28
CA LYS A 163 12.38 14.79 -9.32
C LYS A 163 12.28 13.32 -8.98
N CYS A 164 13.22 12.52 -9.47
CA CYS A 164 13.36 11.14 -9.08
C CYS A 164 14.31 11.04 -7.88
N ILE A 165 13.92 10.31 -6.84
CA ILE A 165 14.76 10.03 -5.68
C ILE A 165 14.84 8.52 -5.47
N LYS A 166 15.74 8.08 -4.59
CA LYS A 166 15.75 6.71 -4.11
C LYS A 166 14.46 6.42 -3.32
N SER A 167 13.87 5.26 -3.55
CA SER A 167 12.64 4.85 -2.85
C SER A 167 12.93 4.63 -1.36
N CYS A 168 11.89 4.73 -0.55
CA CYS A 168 12.00 4.51 0.89
C CYS A 168 12.51 3.10 1.23
N VAL A 169 11.99 2.08 0.54
CA VAL A 169 12.40 0.67 0.74
C VAL A 169 13.85 0.42 0.34
N ALA A 170 14.37 1.13 -0.67
CA ALA A 170 15.76 1.02 -1.08
C ALA A 170 16.71 1.88 -0.22
N SER A 171 16.20 2.94 0.40
CA SER A 171 17.00 3.90 1.19
C SER A 171 17.20 3.45 2.63
N TYR A 172 16.20 2.81 3.24
CA TYR A 172 16.19 2.53 4.68
C TYR A 172 15.82 1.09 5.00
N THR A 173 16.66 0.42 5.77
CA THR A 173 16.46 -0.95 6.27
C THR A 173 16.07 -1.01 7.75
N ASN A 174 15.97 0.14 8.42
CA ASN A 174 15.57 0.23 9.82
C ASN A 174 14.59 1.39 10.07
N GLY A 175 13.77 1.23 11.10
CA GLY A 175 12.70 2.18 11.44
C GLY A 175 13.16 3.58 11.81
N PRO A 176 14.16 3.77 12.70
CA PRO A 176 14.59 5.10 13.11
C PRO A 176 15.07 5.97 11.94
N ALA A 177 15.89 5.42 11.04
CA ALA A 177 16.36 6.17 9.87
C ALA A 177 15.22 6.46 8.88
N CYS A 178 14.34 5.49 8.66
CA CYS A 178 13.17 5.65 7.80
C CYS A 178 12.22 6.77 8.28
N ASN A 179 11.91 6.81 9.57
CA ASN A 179 11.01 7.81 10.16
C ASN A 179 11.65 9.20 10.32
N ALA A 180 12.98 9.32 10.20
CA ALA A 180 13.66 10.60 10.19
C ALA A 180 13.53 11.31 8.83
N ASP A 181 13.27 10.57 7.75
CA ASP A 181 13.01 11.13 6.43
C ASP A 181 11.52 11.43 6.27
N ALA A 182 11.18 12.70 6.05
CA ALA A 182 9.80 13.13 5.94
C ALA A 182 9.08 12.62 4.67
N ASN A 183 9.80 12.04 3.69
CA ASN A 183 9.24 11.33 2.53
C ASN A 183 8.88 9.88 2.82
N CYS A 184 9.31 9.35 3.96
CA CYS A 184 9.22 7.94 4.28
C CYS A 184 8.56 7.69 5.63
N MET A 185 8.06 6.47 5.83
CA MET A 185 7.53 5.99 7.09
C MET A 185 7.76 4.49 7.24
N TRP A 186 8.03 4.06 8.47
CA TRP A 186 8.34 2.68 8.78
C TRP A 186 7.08 1.86 9.03
N ASN A 187 6.98 0.69 8.38
CA ASN A 187 5.98 -0.32 8.70
C ASN A 187 6.57 -1.33 9.68
N ALA A 188 6.15 -1.28 10.95
CA ALA A 188 6.60 -2.23 11.96
C ALA A 188 6.07 -3.65 11.74
N VAL A 189 4.96 -3.81 11.01
CA VAL A 189 4.35 -5.12 10.71
C VAL A 189 5.11 -5.83 9.60
N SER A 190 5.42 -5.15 8.50
CA SER A 190 6.17 -5.77 7.38
C SER A 190 7.69 -5.66 7.52
N GLY A 191 8.19 -4.79 8.41
CA GLY A 191 9.61 -4.50 8.55
C GLY A 191 10.21 -3.77 7.35
N LEU A 192 9.40 -3.01 6.62
CA LEU A 192 9.80 -2.27 5.42
C LEU A 192 9.53 -0.77 5.57
N CYS A 193 10.40 0.03 4.96
CA CYS A 193 10.21 1.47 4.83
C CYS A 193 9.38 1.78 3.57
N THR A 194 8.32 2.58 3.70
CA THR A 194 7.43 2.97 2.60
C THR A 194 7.31 4.50 2.52
N GLU A 195 6.59 5.00 1.53
CA GLU A 195 6.31 6.43 1.35
C GLU A 195 5.44 6.98 2.48
N SER A 196 5.70 8.19 2.97
CA SER A 196 4.95 8.78 4.08
C SER A 196 3.51 9.16 3.69
N CYS A 197 2.57 9.07 4.63
CA CYS A 197 1.18 9.48 4.41
C CYS A 197 1.04 10.95 4.00
N GLY A 198 1.91 11.82 4.55
CA GLY A 198 1.99 13.22 4.13
C GLY A 198 2.35 13.35 2.64
N ARG A 199 3.29 12.54 2.16
CA ARG A 199 3.73 12.55 0.76
C ARG A 199 2.62 12.10 -0.17
N VAL A 200 1.96 11.00 0.20
CA VAL A 200 0.83 10.44 -0.54
C VAL A 200 -0.31 11.46 -0.68
N ALA A 201 -0.66 12.15 0.42
CA ALA A 201 -1.69 13.19 0.38
C ALA A 201 -1.27 14.43 -0.41
N PHE A 202 0.01 14.80 -0.37
CA PHE A 202 0.53 15.93 -1.13
C PHE A 202 0.56 15.65 -2.63
N GLN A 203 0.95 14.45 -3.07
CA GLN A 203 0.99 14.13 -4.50
C GLN A 203 -0.40 14.10 -5.14
N ASN A 204 -1.45 13.93 -4.33
CA ASN A 204 -2.84 13.86 -4.78
C ASN A 204 -3.64 15.12 -4.40
N GLN A 205 -3.03 16.31 -4.53
CA GLN A 205 -3.70 17.57 -4.17
C GLN A 205 -5.08 17.70 -4.83
N GLY A 206 -6.10 18.08 -4.03
CA GLY A 206 -7.48 18.28 -4.47
C GLY A 206 -8.51 17.73 -3.47
N SER A 207 -9.77 17.65 -3.90
CA SER A 207 -10.90 17.14 -3.09
C SER A 207 -10.83 15.63 -2.78
N GLN A 208 -9.79 14.93 -3.25
CA GLN A 208 -9.63 13.47 -3.16
C GLN A 208 -8.68 13.01 -2.04
N GLN A 209 -8.11 13.94 -1.25
CA GLN A 209 -7.11 13.62 -0.22
C GLN A 209 -7.57 12.54 0.76
N ALA A 210 -8.83 12.59 1.22
CA ALA A 210 -9.37 11.60 2.14
C ALA A 210 -9.47 10.20 1.51
N SER A 211 -9.92 10.12 0.26
CA SER A 211 -10.07 8.85 -0.47
C SER A 211 -8.71 8.21 -0.72
N VAL A 212 -7.73 8.99 -1.19
CA VAL A 212 -6.40 8.46 -1.49
C VAL A 212 -5.65 8.06 -0.22
N CYS A 213 -5.79 8.85 0.84
CA CYS A 213 -5.21 8.51 2.13
C CYS A 213 -5.75 7.18 2.66
N ASN A 214 -7.06 7.00 2.67
CA ASN A 214 -7.69 5.77 3.18
C ASN A 214 -7.49 4.57 2.24
N ALA A 215 -7.23 4.79 0.95
CA ALA A 215 -6.86 3.74 0.01
C ALA A 215 -5.40 3.29 0.17
N THR A 216 -4.56 4.12 0.78
CA THR A 216 -3.14 3.83 0.96
C THR A 216 -2.95 2.98 2.20
N ALA A 217 -2.35 1.81 2.01
CA ALA A 217 -1.99 0.93 3.11
C ALA A 217 -1.15 1.70 4.14
N MET A 218 -1.49 1.55 5.43
CA MET A 218 -0.87 2.23 6.58
C MET A 218 -1.24 3.70 6.79
N CYS A 219 -2.11 4.28 5.97
CA CYS A 219 -2.56 5.66 6.15
C CYS A 219 -4.02 5.73 6.58
N GLU A 220 -4.35 6.75 7.36
CA GLU A 220 -5.72 7.11 7.70
C GLU A 220 -5.92 8.62 7.57
N TYR A 221 -7.07 9.00 7.04
CA TYR A 221 -7.44 10.40 6.96
C TYR A 221 -8.03 10.86 8.29
N SER A 222 -7.46 11.93 8.84
CA SER A 222 -8.01 12.71 9.94
C SER A 222 -8.50 14.05 9.42
N GLN A 223 -9.70 14.46 9.82
CA GLN A 223 -10.17 15.83 9.52
C GLN A 223 -9.33 16.89 10.24
N THR A 224 -8.73 16.51 11.37
CA THR A 224 -7.91 17.40 12.21
C THR A 224 -6.45 17.47 11.75
N LEU A 225 -5.87 16.32 11.38
CA LEU A 225 -4.43 16.19 11.10
C LEU A 225 -4.10 15.95 9.62
N GLY A 226 -5.10 15.83 8.75
CA GLY A 226 -4.92 15.40 7.38
C GLY A 226 -4.58 13.91 7.28
N CYS A 227 -3.77 13.52 6.30
CA CYS A 227 -3.39 12.12 6.11
C CYS A 227 -2.23 11.74 7.03
N VAL A 228 -2.48 10.84 7.97
CA VAL A 228 -1.52 10.41 9.00
C VAL A 228 -1.28 8.90 8.95
N GLN A 229 -0.17 8.46 9.52
CA GLN A 229 0.14 7.04 9.63
C GLN A 229 -0.79 6.36 10.65
N GLN A 230 -1.31 5.20 10.29
CA GLN A 230 -2.09 4.35 11.19
C GLN A 230 -1.19 3.78 12.30
N CYS A 231 -1.61 3.99 13.53
CA CYS A 231 -0.92 3.45 14.71
C CYS A 231 -0.72 1.92 14.64
N VAL A 232 -1.69 1.17 14.09
CA VAL A 232 -1.62 -0.29 13.95
C VAL A 232 -0.48 -0.78 13.07
N SER A 233 -0.03 0.07 12.13
CA SER A 233 1.09 -0.21 11.24
C SER A 233 2.43 0.27 11.81
N SER A 234 2.37 1.18 12.78
CA SER A 234 3.53 1.85 13.37
C SER A 234 4.12 1.07 14.53
N TYR A 235 3.28 0.33 15.27
CA TYR A 235 3.66 -0.32 16.53
C TYR A 235 3.00 -1.70 16.67
N THR A 236 3.80 -2.69 17.06
CA THR A 236 3.38 -4.07 17.29
C THR A 236 3.35 -4.46 18.77
N ASP A 237 3.82 -3.59 19.66
CA ASP A 237 3.87 -3.81 21.10
C ASP A 237 3.25 -2.65 21.90
N GLU A 238 2.81 -2.95 23.12
CA GLU A 238 2.12 -2.02 24.01
C GLU A 238 2.99 -0.83 24.42
N SER A 239 4.29 -1.06 24.69
CA SER A 239 5.19 -0.01 25.18
C SER A 239 5.39 1.05 24.09
N SER A 240 5.85 0.64 22.92
CA SER A 240 6.12 1.55 21.80
C SER A 240 4.86 2.29 21.35
N CYS A 241 3.71 1.61 21.38
CA CYS A 241 2.42 2.21 21.03
C CYS A 241 2.02 3.32 22.02
N ASN A 242 2.16 3.08 23.32
CA ASN A 242 1.75 4.03 24.35
C ASN A 242 2.73 5.19 24.55
N ASP A 243 4.01 5.01 24.19
CA ASP A 243 5.03 6.07 24.19
C ASP A 243 4.73 7.15 23.13
N ASN A 244 4.03 6.79 22.05
CA ASN A 244 3.57 7.77 21.08
C ASN A 244 2.31 8.49 21.60
N ARG A 245 2.40 9.83 21.65
CA ARG A 245 1.30 10.74 22.03
C ARG A 245 0.06 10.53 21.16
N ALA A 246 0.26 10.22 19.88
CA ALA A 246 -0.78 10.01 18.86
C ALA A 246 -1.48 8.65 18.95
N CYS A 247 -0.88 7.68 19.62
CA CYS A 247 -1.34 6.29 19.62
C CYS A 247 -1.65 5.78 21.02
N GLN A 248 -2.42 4.71 21.09
CA GLN A 248 -2.80 4.03 22.31
C GLN A 248 -3.01 2.53 22.05
N TRP A 249 -2.59 1.70 23.00
CA TRP A 249 -2.72 0.24 22.88
C TRP A 249 -4.14 -0.26 23.16
N ASP A 250 -4.68 -1.04 22.23
CA ASP A 250 -5.89 -1.85 22.38
C ASP A 250 -5.51 -3.20 23.00
N SER A 251 -5.69 -3.33 24.31
CA SER A 251 -5.41 -4.57 25.04
C SER A 251 -6.39 -5.70 24.76
N LEU A 252 -7.58 -5.41 24.21
CA LEU A 252 -8.59 -6.42 23.93
C LEU A 252 -8.35 -7.06 22.55
N ARG A 253 -7.83 -6.29 21.60
CA ARG A 253 -7.51 -6.75 20.25
C ARG A 253 -6.01 -6.99 20.00
N ASN A 254 -5.15 -6.65 20.96
CA ASN A 254 -3.69 -6.66 20.85
C ASN A 254 -3.19 -5.87 19.64
N LYS A 255 -3.69 -4.65 19.49
CA LYS A 255 -3.38 -3.77 18.35
C LYS A 255 -3.17 -2.34 18.82
N CYS A 256 -2.34 -1.59 18.11
CA CYS A 256 -2.19 -0.16 18.37
C CYS A 256 -3.25 0.63 17.59
N GLY A 257 -3.90 1.61 18.20
CA GLY A 257 -4.89 2.49 17.57
C GLY A 257 -4.62 3.95 17.88
N ARG A 258 -5.34 4.88 17.24
CA ARG A 258 -5.20 6.32 17.49
C ARG A 258 -5.67 6.69 18.89
N ARG A 259 -4.95 7.55 19.61
CA ARG A 259 -5.37 7.97 20.95
C ARG A 259 -6.66 8.78 20.89
N CYS A 260 -7.67 8.41 21.68
CA CYS A 260 -9.00 9.03 21.62
C CYS A 260 -8.97 10.54 21.88
N GLY A 261 -8.19 10.97 22.88
CA GLY A 261 -8.12 12.38 23.30
C GLY A 261 -7.57 13.38 22.27
N ILE A 262 -7.13 12.92 21.10
CA ILE A 262 -6.66 13.78 20.00
C ILE A 262 -7.77 14.16 19.04
N ALA A 263 -8.82 13.34 18.92
CA ALA A 263 -9.93 13.65 18.03
C ALA A 263 -10.75 14.80 18.60
N THR A 264 -10.87 15.89 17.83
CA THR A 264 -11.64 17.09 18.19
C THR A 264 -13.04 17.12 17.57
N ASN A 265 -13.41 16.09 16.80
CA ASN A 265 -14.71 15.94 16.18
C ASN A 265 -15.21 14.49 16.24
N GLN A 266 -16.52 14.31 16.14
CA GLN A 266 -17.18 13.01 16.26
C GLN A 266 -16.73 12.00 15.18
N GLY A 267 -16.53 12.46 13.94
CA GLY A 267 -16.10 11.60 12.84
C GLY A 267 -14.75 10.96 13.12
N ASP A 268 -13.75 11.79 13.45
CA ASP A 268 -12.41 11.36 13.84
C ASP A 268 -12.40 10.48 15.10
N CYS A 269 -13.35 10.67 16.01
CA CYS A 269 -13.42 9.87 17.23
C CYS A 269 -13.91 8.45 16.93
N THR A 270 -15.01 8.35 16.19
CA THR A 270 -15.71 7.08 15.96
C THR A 270 -15.03 6.16 14.93
N THR A 271 -14.01 6.64 14.21
CA THR A 271 -13.18 5.78 13.34
C THR A 271 -12.32 4.80 14.14
N ASN A 272 -11.97 5.13 15.39
CA ASN A 272 -11.27 4.20 16.26
C ASN A 272 -12.27 3.43 17.14
N ALA A 273 -12.27 2.10 17.01
CA ALA A 273 -13.12 1.19 17.78
C ALA A 273 -12.88 1.21 19.31
N MET A 274 -11.81 1.83 19.81
CA MET A 274 -11.59 2.06 21.25
C MET A 274 -12.27 3.30 21.78
N CYS A 275 -12.70 4.21 20.90
CA CYS A 275 -13.09 5.55 21.26
C CYS A 275 -14.60 5.75 21.14
N GLN A 276 -15.13 6.69 21.92
CA GLN A 276 -16.51 7.16 21.86
C GLN A 276 -16.56 8.67 21.92
N TRP A 277 -17.53 9.22 21.20
CA TRP A 277 -17.87 10.63 21.31
C TRP A 277 -18.95 10.78 22.38
N ARG A 278 -18.66 11.59 23.40
CA ARG A 278 -19.59 11.92 24.50
C ARG A 278 -19.34 13.37 24.92
N ASP A 279 -20.43 14.12 25.09
CA ASP A 279 -20.40 15.52 25.55
C ASP A 279 -19.36 16.40 24.82
N ASP A 280 -19.35 16.26 23.49
CA ASP A 280 -18.45 16.99 22.59
C ASP A 280 -16.94 16.73 22.83
N LYS A 281 -16.63 15.56 23.39
CA LYS A 281 -15.28 15.07 23.62
C LYS A 281 -15.11 13.64 23.10
N CYS A 282 -13.91 13.34 22.62
CA CYS A 282 -13.52 11.97 22.32
C CYS A 282 -12.81 11.34 23.51
N GLU A 283 -13.38 10.27 24.04
CA GLU A 283 -12.85 9.53 25.18
C GLU A 283 -12.81 8.03 24.89
N LEU A 284 -12.18 7.26 25.79
CA LEU A 284 -12.16 5.80 25.68
C LEU A 284 -13.55 5.23 25.99
N GLN A 285 -13.94 4.20 25.24
CA GLN A 285 -15.09 3.39 25.65
C GLN A 285 -14.78 2.68 26.97
N CYS A 286 -15.84 2.46 27.76
CA CYS A 286 -15.77 1.83 29.08
C CYS A 286 -14.91 0.54 29.15
N PRO A 287 -14.97 -0.41 28.17
CA PRO A 287 -14.15 -1.62 28.22
C PRO A 287 -12.64 -1.36 28.22
N TYR A 288 -12.22 -0.23 27.65
CA TYR A 288 -10.81 0.16 27.54
C TYR A 288 -10.38 1.09 28.67
N ALA A 289 -11.30 1.94 29.16
CA ALA A 289 -11.05 2.86 30.25
C ALA A 289 -10.94 2.15 31.61
N HIS A 290 -11.72 1.09 31.82
CA HIS A 290 -11.84 0.42 33.11
C HIS A 290 -11.81 -1.10 32.96
N ARG A 291 -10.77 -1.73 33.52
CA ARG A 291 -10.57 -3.19 33.42
C ARG A 291 -11.01 -3.98 34.67
N THR A 292 -11.42 -3.29 35.72
CA THR A 292 -11.85 -3.94 36.97
C THR A 292 -13.26 -3.48 37.35
N PRO A 293 -14.05 -4.33 38.04
CA PRO A 293 -15.38 -3.94 38.52
C PRO A 293 -15.34 -2.65 39.33
N ALA A 294 -14.39 -2.54 40.27
CA ALA A 294 -14.26 -1.38 41.14
C ALA A 294 -14.01 -0.06 40.39
N THR A 295 -13.15 -0.07 39.36
CA THR A 295 -12.88 1.14 38.57
C THR A 295 -14.00 1.47 37.61
N CYS A 296 -14.70 0.44 37.11
CA CYS A 296 -15.82 0.60 36.21
C CYS A 296 -17.03 1.25 36.90
N ASP A 297 -17.46 0.68 38.03
CA ASP A 297 -18.66 1.14 38.74
C ASP A 297 -18.45 2.49 39.43
N ALA A 298 -17.19 2.86 39.74
CA ALA A 298 -16.84 4.16 40.29
C ALA A 298 -16.92 5.32 39.26
N SER A 299 -16.95 5.02 37.96
CA SER A 299 -16.93 6.05 36.90
C SER A 299 -18.24 6.85 36.78
N GLY A 300 -19.36 6.29 37.24
CA GLY A 300 -20.71 6.88 37.11
C GLY A 300 -21.30 6.82 35.69
N THR A 301 -20.47 6.69 34.65
CA THR A 301 -20.92 6.58 33.25
C THR A 301 -20.82 5.16 32.70
N CYS A 302 -20.10 4.28 33.39
CA CYS A 302 -19.94 2.87 33.06
C CYS A 302 -20.49 1.96 34.16
N VAL A 303 -20.84 0.71 33.79
CA VAL A 303 -21.31 -0.35 34.67
C VAL A 303 -20.59 -1.65 34.31
N TRP A 304 -20.13 -2.38 35.34
CA TRP A 304 -19.53 -3.68 35.17
C TRP A 304 -20.58 -4.75 34.87
N ASP A 305 -20.37 -5.52 33.81
CA ASP A 305 -21.19 -6.71 33.54
C ASP A 305 -20.38 -7.96 33.87
N ALA A 306 -20.80 -8.64 34.92
CA ALA A 306 -20.15 -9.85 35.41
C ALA A 306 -20.28 -11.02 34.42
N ASN A 307 -21.33 -11.07 33.60
CA ASN A 307 -21.52 -12.15 32.62
C ASN A 307 -20.60 -11.96 31.42
N ALA A 308 -20.43 -10.71 30.98
CA ALA A 308 -19.50 -10.37 29.90
C ALA A 308 -18.04 -10.31 30.38
N GLY A 309 -17.82 -10.14 31.69
CA GLY A 309 -16.49 -9.96 32.27
C GLY A 309 -15.82 -8.65 31.85
N GLN A 310 -16.61 -7.61 31.57
CA GLN A 310 -16.10 -6.34 31.05
C GLN A 310 -16.96 -5.14 31.47
N CYS A 311 -16.34 -3.97 31.47
CA CYS A 311 -16.98 -2.69 31.75
C CYS A 311 -17.71 -2.16 30.51
N MET A 312 -18.93 -1.62 30.65
CA MET A 312 -19.73 -1.11 29.53
C MET A 312 -20.39 0.23 29.86
N SER A 313 -20.80 0.97 28.83
CA SER A 313 -21.55 2.22 29.01
C SER A 313 -22.88 1.96 29.71
N SER A 314 -23.18 2.75 30.75
CA SER A 314 -24.42 2.59 31.52
C SER A 314 -25.67 2.91 30.71
N CYS A 315 -25.55 3.77 29.69
CA CYS A 315 -26.63 4.31 28.87
C CYS A 315 -27.87 4.76 29.67
N SER A 316 -27.69 5.18 30.92
CA SER A 316 -28.78 5.53 31.84
C SER A 316 -29.18 6.99 31.69
N TYR A 317 -29.45 7.42 30.45
CA TYR A 317 -29.80 8.81 30.13
C TYR A 317 -31.31 9.06 30.27
N PRO A 318 -31.73 10.13 30.98
CA PRO A 318 -33.14 10.43 31.20
C PRO A 318 -33.84 11.07 29.98
N ALA A 319 -33.08 11.59 29.02
CA ALA A 319 -33.59 12.27 27.83
C ALA A 319 -32.99 11.69 26.55
N GLU A 320 -33.82 11.57 25.51
CA GLU A 320 -33.41 11.12 24.18
C GLU A 320 -32.23 11.92 23.62
N GLY A 321 -32.24 13.25 23.79
CA GLY A 321 -31.17 14.12 23.32
C GLY A 321 -29.79 13.79 23.92
N ALA A 322 -29.74 13.42 25.21
CA ALA A 322 -28.50 13.01 25.86
C ALA A 322 -28.08 11.61 25.39
N CYS A 323 -29.03 10.69 25.22
CA CYS A 323 -28.78 9.35 24.68
C CYS A 323 -28.12 9.40 23.29
N ARG A 324 -28.63 10.27 22.40
CA ARG A 324 -28.10 10.43 21.03
C ARG A 324 -26.72 11.08 20.97
N LYS A 325 -26.30 11.79 22.02
CA LYS A 325 -24.94 12.37 22.12
C LYS A 325 -23.89 11.33 22.49
N ASP A 326 -24.27 10.20 23.07
CA ASP A 326 -23.36 9.09 23.35
C ASP A 326 -23.37 8.10 22.19
N THR A 327 -22.23 7.99 21.49
CA THR A 327 -22.15 7.11 20.32
C THR A 327 -22.34 5.63 20.65
N THR A 328 -22.16 5.22 21.91
CA THR A 328 -22.32 3.83 22.38
C THR A 328 -23.75 3.47 22.79
N CYS A 329 -24.65 4.45 22.81
CA CYS A 329 -26.02 4.25 23.21
C CYS A 329 -26.99 4.55 22.06
N GLU A 330 -28.15 3.91 22.09
CA GLU A 330 -29.27 4.16 21.19
C GLU A 330 -30.55 4.37 21.99
N PHE A 331 -31.40 5.27 21.51
CA PHE A 331 -32.69 5.51 22.14
C PHE A 331 -33.72 4.54 21.57
N ASN A 332 -34.28 3.70 22.43
CA ASN A 332 -35.37 2.80 22.08
C ASN A 332 -36.70 3.53 22.29
N GLY A 333 -37.29 4.01 21.20
CA GLY A 333 -38.56 4.75 21.23
C GLY A 333 -39.74 3.94 21.78
N ASN A 334 -39.74 2.62 21.58
CA ASN A 334 -40.82 1.75 22.07
C ASN A 334 -40.77 1.58 23.59
N ALA A 335 -39.57 1.48 24.17
CA ALA A 335 -39.36 1.38 25.61
C ALA A 335 -39.26 2.75 26.30
N SER A 336 -39.19 3.84 25.51
CA SER A 336 -38.86 5.20 25.99
C SER A 336 -37.60 5.22 26.87
N LYS A 337 -36.60 4.40 26.51
CA LYS A 337 -35.40 4.18 27.31
C LYS A 337 -34.15 4.23 26.43
N CYS A 338 -33.07 4.76 26.98
CA CYS A 338 -31.76 4.67 26.36
C CYS A 338 -31.11 3.31 26.67
N GLU A 339 -30.61 2.65 25.64
CA GLU A 339 -30.05 1.30 25.70
C GLU A 339 -28.66 1.29 25.05
N ARG A 340 -27.87 0.27 25.37
CA ARG A 340 -26.54 0.09 24.77
C ARG A 340 -26.69 -0.37 23.32
N LYS A 341 -25.92 0.22 22.41
CA LYS A 341 -25.78 -0.35 21.06
C LYS A 341 -24.97 -1.63 21.13
N CYS A 342 -25.42 -2.67 20.42
CA CYS A 342 -24.68 -3.93 20.34
C CYS A 342 -23.26 -3.75 19.78
N SER A 343 -23.07 -2.84 18.81
CA SER A 343 -21.78 -2.56 18.16
C SER A 343 -20.72 -1.95 19.07
N SER A 344 -21.13 -1.36 20.19
CA SER A 344 -20.24 -0.80 21.22
C SER A 344 -20.28 -1.57 22.54
N ALA A 345 -21.30 -2.41 22.74
CA ALA A 345 -21.44 -3.20 23.97
C ALA A 345 -20.38 -4.30 24.04
N CYS A 346 -20.06 -4.96 22.93
CA CYS A 346 -19.19 -6.13 22.94
C CYS A 346 -18.12 -6.11 21.86
N VAL A 347 -16.89 -6.41 22.27
CA VAL A 347 -15.72 -6.44 21.39
C VAL A 347 -15.37 -7.84 20.89
N ASN A 348 -16.03 -8.88 21.42
CA ASN A 348 -15.80 -10.27 21.05
C ASN A 348 -17.11 -11.08 21.04
N LYS A 349 -17.05 -12.27 20.41
CA LYS A 349 -18.18 -13.20 20.28
C LYS A 349 -18.79 -13.60 21.62
N ALA A 350 -17.95 -14.01 22.58
CA ALA A 350 -18.40 -14.51 23.87
C ALA A 350 -19.23 -13.47 24.63
N CYS A 351 -18.81 -12.20 24.62
CA CYS A 351 -19.61 -11.10 25.15
C CYS A 351 -20.90 -10.92 24.38
N CYS A 352 -20.82 -10.83 23.04
CA CYS A 352 -21.96 -10.47 22.21
C CYS A 352 -23.13 -11.45 22.37
N GLU A 353 -22.83 -12.74 22.50
CA GLU A 353 -23.82 -13.80 22.69
C GLU A 353 -24.47 -13.79 24.09
N THR A 354 -23.89 -13.10 25.07
CA THR A 354 -24.48 -12.92 26.41
C THR A 354 -25.39 -11.69 26.51
N GLN A 355 -25.33 -10.77 25.55
CA GLN A 355 -26.08 -9.52 25.63
C GLN A 355 -27.51 -9.67 25.11
N PRO A 356 -28.54 -9.27 25.88
CA PRO A 356 -29.92 -9.33 25.43
C PRO A 356 -30.13 -8.50 24.16
N GLY A 357 -30.68 -9.12 23.11
CA GLY A 357 -31.00 -8.44 21.85
C GLY A 357 -29.80 -8.16 20.94
N CYS A 358 -28.65 -8.78 21.19
CA CYS A 358 -27.46 -8.70 20.33
C CYS A 358 -27.10 -10.07 19.70
N MET A 359 -26.41 -10.02 18.56
CA MET A 359 -25.88 -11.20 17.86
C MET A 359 -24.50 -10.90 17.27
N PHE A 360 -23.62 -11.91 17.24
CA PHE A 360 -22.29 -11.75 16.67
C PHE A 360 -22.29 -12.01 15.16
N ASN A 361 -21.82 -11.06 14.38
CA ASN A 361 -21.60 -11.23 12.95
C ASN A 361 -20.20 -11.84 12.72
N GLY A 362 -20.17 -13.11 12.32
CA GLY A 362 -18.92 -13.83 12.07
C GLY A 362 -18.15 -13.39 10.81
N LEU A 363 -18.76 -12.58 9.93
CA LEU A 363 -18.15 -12.14 8.68
C LEU A 363 -17.22 -10.93 8.87
N ASP A 364 -17.63 -9.96 9.68
CA ASP A 364 -16.86 -8.74 9.98
C ASP A 364 -16.31 -8.72 11.42
N GLY A 365 -16.69 -9.70 12.25
CA GLY A 365 -16.28 -9.80 13.65
C GLY A 365 -16.95 -8.78 14.57
N GLN A 366 -18.08 -8.19 14.15
CA GLN A 366 -18.78 -7.15 14.91
C GLN A 366 -20.02 -7.68 15.62
N CYS A 367 -20.34 -7.10 16.78
CA CYS A 367 -21.60 -7.35 17.47
C CYS A 367 -22.70 -6.45 16.91
N ARG A 368 -23.84 -7.01 16.53
CA ARG A 368 -24.97 -6.28 15.91
C ARG A 368 -26.26 -6.56 16.66
N LYS A 369 -27.31 -5.79 16.39
CA LYS A 369 -28.64 -6.02 16.96
C LYS A 369 -29.19 -7.33 16.43
N ALA A 370 -29.77 -8.16 17.29
CA ALA A 370 -30.36 -9.44 16.89
C ALA A 370 -31.49 -9.21 15.88
N CYS A 371 -31.59 -10.08 14.87
CA CYS A 371 -32.55 -9.90 13.78
C CYS A 371 -33.99 -9.75 14.28
N ASP A 372 -34.39 -10.48 15.33
CA ASP A 372 -35.73 -10.39 15.93
C ASP A 372 -36.03 -9.05 16.62
N LYS A 373 -35.03 -8.18 16.75
CA LYS A 373 -35.14 -6.81 17.29
C LYS A 373 -35.04 -5.72 16.22
N LEU A 374 -34.86 -6.10 14.94
CA LEU A 374 -34.83 -5.17 13.82
C LEU A 374 -36.25 -4.96 13.26
N THR A 375 -36.55 -3.74 12.86
CA THR A 375 -37.69 -3.46 11.97
C THR A 375 -37.46 -4.08 10.59
N ALA A 376 -38.52 -4.27 9.81
CA ALA A 376 -38.40 -4.78 8.43
C ALA A 376 -37.42 -3.95 7.59
N SER A 377 -37.45 -2.62 7.72
CA SER A 377 -36.53 -1.72 7.01
C SER A 377 -35.07 -1.86 7.47
N GLU A 378 -34.81 -1.98 8.77
CA GLU A 378 -33.44 -2.17 9.28
C GLU A 378 -32.91 -3.56 8.92
N CYS A 379 -33.76 -4.58 8.89
CA CYS A 379 -33.42 -5.94 8.49
C CYS A 379 -32.87 -6.01 7.06
N LEU A 380 -33.47 -5.24 6.15
CA LEU A 380 -33.01 -5.13 4.75
C LEU A 380 -31.63 -4.48 4.62
N SER A 381 -31.21 -3.69 5.63
CA SER A 381 -29.85 -3.13 5.69
C SER A 381 -28.80 -4.10 6.23
N GLU A 382 -29.22 -5.27 6.72
CA GLU A 382 -28.36 -6.35 7.24
C GLU A 382 -28.50 -7.66 6.44
N PRO A 383 -28.39 -7.64 5.09
CA PRO A 383 -28.76 -8.79 4.24
C PRO A 383 -27.81 -9.98 4.39
N ALA A 384 -26.64 -9.78 4.99
CA ALA A 384 -25.68 -10.84 5.23
C ALA A 384 -26.13 -11.80 6.35
N MET A 385 -26.76 -11.25 7.40
CA MET A 385 -27.10 -11.98 8.63
C MET A 385 -28.60 -12.14 8.84
N CYS A 386 -29.43 -11.24 8.30
CA CYS A 386 -30.86 -11.21 8.54
C CYS A 386 -31.68 -11.27 7.24
N VAL A 387 -32.92 -11.73 7.34
CA VAL A 387 -33.90 -11.77 6.26
C VAL A 387 -35.29 -11.42 6.80
N VAL A 388 -36.06 -10.65 6.02
CA VAL A 388 -37.43 -10.28 6.36
C VAL A 388 -38.39 -11.38 5.91
N ASP A 389 -39.22 -11.89 6.81
CA ASP A 389 -40.37 -12.72 6.44
C ASP A 389 -41.41 -11.79 5.81
N SER A 390 -41.61 -11.95 4.51
CA SER A 390 -42.53 -11.13 3.72
C SER A 390 -43.99 -11.19 4.20
N ARG A 391 -44.40 -12.27 4.89
CA ARG A 391 -45.78 -12.47 5.37
C ARG A 391 -46.04 -11.72 6.67
N THR A 392 -45.13 -11.84 7.63
CA THR A 392 -45.28 -11.29 8.98
C THR A 392 -44.58 -9.95 9.14
N GLN A 393 -43.78 -9.53 8.14
CA GLN A 393 -42.87 -8.38 8.20
C GLN A 393 -41.88 -8.47 9.39
N SER A 394 -41.68 -9.68 9.94
CA SER A 394 -40.73 -9.93 11.01
C SER A 394 -39.35 -10.25 10.46
N CYS A 395 -38.31 -9.76 11.11
CA CYS A 395 -36.94 -10.05 10.74
C CYS A 395 -36.40 -11.27 11.50
N THR A 396 -35.76 -12.21 10.80
CA THR A 396 -35.11 -13.38 11.41
C THR A 396 -33.69 -13.57 10.86
N MET A 397 -32.89 -14.37 11.57
CA MET A 397 -31.52 -14.67 11.16
C MET A 397 -31.51 -15.58 9.95
N ARG A 398 -30.57 -15.34 9.03
CA ARG A 398 -30.42 -16.20 7.85
C ARG A 398 -29.91 -17.57 8.25
N CYS A 399 -30.45 -18.60 7.59
CA CYS A 399 -30.16 -19.99 7.91
C CYS A 399 -28.68 -20.35 7.70
N ASP A 400 -28.05 -19.81 6.67
CA ASP A 400 -26.61 -19.97 6.37
C ASP A 400 -25.76 -19.33 7.46
N ALA A 401 -26.12 -18.12 7.91
CA ALA A 401 -25.47 -17.43 9.02
C ALA A 401 -25.66 -18.16 10.37
N LYS A 402 -26.88 -18.67 10.63
CA LYS A 402 -27.26 -19.36 11.87
C LYS A 402 -26.56 -20.71 12.03
N PHE A 403 -26.34 -21.43 10.93
CA PHE A 403 -25.84 -22.80 10.93
C PHE A 403 -24.48 -22.95 10.21
N ASN A 404 -23.64 -21.92 10.26
CA ASN A 404 -22.33 -21.86 9.57
C ASN A 404 -21.55 -23.21 9.52
N ASN A 405 -21.43 -23.76 8.30
CA ASN A 405 -20.49 -24.77 7.75
C ASN A 405 -19.81 -25.82 8.66
N ALA A 406 -20.44 -26.26 9.75
CA ALA A 406 -20.00 -27.47 10.46
C ALA A 406 -20.73 -28.71 9.88
N SER A 407 -20.07 -29.86 9.79
CA SER A 407 -20.71 -31.11 9.37
C SER A 407 -21.83 -31.58 10.31
N THR A 408 -21.88 -31.06 11.54
CA THR A 408 -22.97 -31.20 12.51
C THR A 408 -24.14 -30.24 12.26
N ALA A 409 -23.97 -29.25 11.37
CA ALA A 409 -24.96 -28.22 11.09
C ALA A 409 -26.10 -28.71 10.18
N ALA A 410 -25.89 -29.74 9.35
CA ALA A 410 -26.95 -30.27 8.48
C ALA A 410 -28.16 -30.77 9.29
N ALA A 411 -27.91 -31.63 10.28
CA ALA A 411 -28.96 -32.18 11.14
C ALA A 411 -29.60 -31.13 12.07
N ALA A 412 -28.89 -30.05 12.40
CA ALA A 412 -29.44 -28.94 13.18
C ALA A 412 -30.27 -27.98 12.30
N CYS A 413 -29.82 -27.74 11.07
CA CYS A 413 -30.50 -26.96 10.04
C CYS A 413 -31.85 -27.58 9.68
N ASP A 414 -31.90 -28.89 9.42
CA ASP A 414 -33.14 -29.59 9.05
C ASP A 414 -34.13 -29.76 10.22
N LYS A 415 -33.68 -29.51 11.46
CA LYS A 415 -34.57 -29.49 12.64
C LYS A 415 -35.24 -28.14 12.85
N ASP A 416 -34.75 -27.09 12.19
CA ASP A 416 -35.32 -25.75 12.29
C ASP A 416 -36.45 -25.58 11.27
N ALA A 417 -37.63 -25.17 11.73
CA ALA A 417 -38.82 -25.05 10.88
C ALA A 417 -38.66 -24.03 9.74
N GLN A 418 -37.70 -23.11 9.84
CA GLN A 418 -37.46 -22.06 8.85
C GLN A 418 -36.26 -22.36 7.95
N CYS A 419 -35.55 -23.46 8.17
CA CYS A 419 -34.31 -23.78 7.45
C CYS A 419 -34.30 -25.18 6.85
N MET A 420 -33.49 -25.37 5.81
CA MET A 420 -33.29 -26.65 5.13
C MET A 420 -31.85 -26.74 4.62
N TYR A 421 -31.20 -27.88 4.85
CA TYR A 421 -29.82 -28.09 4.44
C TYR A 421 -29.75 -28.43 2.94
N ASP A 422 -28.94 -27.69 2.20
CA ASP A 422 -28.65 -27.92 0.80
C ASP A 422 -27.34 -28.71 0.66
N SER A 423 -27.45 -30.00 0.36
CA SER A 423 -26.31 -30.89 0.15
C SER A 423 -25.48 -30.55 -1.10
N SER A 424 -26.03 -29.84 -2.08
CA SER A 424 -25.33 -29.45 -3.30
C SER A 424 -24.42 -28.24 -3.12
N SER A 425 -24.86 -27.27 -2.30
CA SER A 425 -24.04 -26.09 -1.94
C SER A 425 -23.37 -26.22 -0.58
N THR A 426 -23.65 -27.28 0.17
CA THR A 426 -23.19 -27.50 1.56
C THR A 426 -23.59 -26.36 2.52
N THR A 427 -24.70 -25.67 2.23
CA THR A 427 -25.17 -24.53 3.03
C THR A 427 -26.60 -24.74 3.54
N CYS A 428 -26.94 -24.08 4.64
CA CYS A 428 -28.30 -24.07 5.17
C CYS A 428 -29.09 -22.90 4.56
N LYS A 429 -30.29 -23.14 4.03
CA LYS A 429 -31.11 -22.13 3.32
C LYS A 429 -32.49 -21.97 3.96
N GLN A 430 -33.12 -20.82 3.76
CA GLN A 430 -34.50 -20.58 4.22
C GLN A 430 -35.49 -21.45 3.47
N THR A 431 -36.56 -21.89 4.14
CA THR A 431 -37.65 -22.63 3.50
C THR A 431 -38.56 -21.70 2.67
N CYS A 432 -39.21 -22.20 1.63
CA CYS A 432 -40.09 -21.37 0.77
C CYS A 432 -41.30 -20.80 1.47
N GLY A 433 -41.69 -21.34 2.63
CA GLY A 433 -42.74 -20.74 3.45
C GLY A 433 -42.45 -19.26 3.72
N PHE A 434 -41.19 -18.86 3.80
CA PHE A 434 -40.74 -17.51 4.13
C PHE A 434 -41.08 -16.41 3.09
N TYR A 435 -41.48 -16.79 1.87
CA TYR A 435 -41.74 -15.87 0.77
C TYR A 435 -43.22 -15.90 0.34
N THR A 436 -43.85 -14.74 0.16
CA THR A 436 -45.22 -14.62 -0.39
C THR A 436 -45.27 -14.64 -1.91
N GLU A 437 -44.16 -14.36 -2.58
CA GLU A 437 -44.09 -14.23 -4.03
C GLU A 437 -43.35 -15.41 -4.66
N ALA A 438 -43.97 -16.01 -5.68
CA ALA A 438 -43.42 -17.17 -6.38
C ALA A 438 -42.02 -16.92 -6.98
N GLY A 439 -41.70 -15.68 -7.36
CA GLY A 439 -40.39 -15.30 -7.92
C GLY A 439 -39.25 -15.22 -6.90
N ALA A 440 -39.53 -14.90 -5.63
CA ALA A 440 -38.51 -14.75 -4.59
C ALA A 440 -37.97 -16.11 -4.10
N CYS A 441 -38.83 -17.14 -4.06
CA CYS A 441 -38.46 -18.53 -3.75
C CYS A 441 -37.69 -19.18 -4.92
N GLN A 442 -37.96 -18.81 -6.19
CA GLN A 442 -37.27 -19.37 -7.38
C GLN A 442 -35.81 -18.91 -7.56
N ALA A 443 -35.40 -17.80 -6.94
CA ALA A 443 -33.99 -17.36 -6.95
C ALA A 443 -33.05 -18.29 -6.15
N GLN A 444 -33.61 -19.18 -5.32
CA GLN A 444 -32.86 -20.21 -4.61
C GLN A 444 -33.05 -21.55 -5.34
N ALA A 445 -31.99 -22.12 -5.92
CA ALA A 445 -32.02 -23.26 -6.85
C ALA A 445 -32.73 -24.57 -6.38
N MET A 446 -33.22 -24.63 -5.14
CA MET A 446 -33.70 -25.84 -4.46
C MET A 446 -35.19 -25.76 -4.08
N CYS A 447 -35.87 -24.71 -4.52
CA CYS A 447 -37.15 -24.29 -4.01
C CYS A 447 -38.26 -24.50 -5.06
N LYS A 448 -38.94 -25.65 -5.03
CA LYS A 448 -40.17 -25.84 -5.81
C LYS A 448 -41.33 -25.18 -5.05
N TRP A 449 -41.78 -24.03 -5.53
CA TRP A 449 -43.08 -23.47 -5.16
C TRP A 449 -44.17 -24.46 -5.55
N ASP A 450 -44.81 -25.13 -4.58
CA ASP A 450 -45.81 -26.15 -4.86
C ASP A 450 -47.26 -25.64 -4.85
N GLY A 451 -47.47 -24.36 -4.50
CA GLY A 451 -48.77 -23.68 -4.54
C GLY A 451 -49.82 -24.23 -3.58
N LYS A 452 -49.44 -25.03 -2.56
CA LYS A 452 -50.39 -25.71 -1.67
C LYS A 452 -50.64 -25.06 -0.31
N SER A 453 -50.01 -23.92 -0.01
CA SER A 453 -50.29 -23.17 1.22
C SER A 453 -51.14 -21.94 0.90
N SER A 454 -52.45 -22.10 1.03
CA SER A 454 -53.44 -21.02 1.11
C SER A 454 -54.03 -20.97 2.51
#